data_AF-A0A7C5WSR3-F1
#
_entry.id   AF-A0A7C5WSR3-F1
#
_cell.length_a   1.000
_cell.length_b   1.000
_cell.length_c   1.000
_cell.angle_alpha   90.00
_cell.angle_beta   90.00
_cell.angle_gamma   90.00
#
_symmetry.space_group_name_H-M   'P 1'
#
loop_
_entity.id
_entity.type
_entity.pdbx_description
1 polymer ?
#
loop_
_entity_poly.entity_id
_entity_poly.type
_entity_poly.pdbx_seq_one_letter_code
_entity_poly.pdbx_strand_id
1 'polypeptide(L)'
;MKDRLEAYAELLERYASSANLVSPKVLAELPRHFEAARAYGAVLPEGVHVLDVGSGAGLPAVPLAIARPDLSLTLAERRAKRAAFLDLVTARLGLQNVRVYNGDVQQWTGRTAYV
;
A
#
# COMPACT_ATOMS: atom_id res chain seq x y z
N MET A 1 2.20 14.69 7.09
CA MET A 1 1.28 13.80 6.32
C MET A 1 1.41 14.06 4.83
N LYS A 2 1.27 15.31 4.39
CA LYS A 2 1.49 15.73 2.99
C LYS A 2 2.85 15.25 2.44
N ASP A 3 3.91 15.43 3.23
CA ASP A 3 5.29 15.07 2.85
C ASP A 3 5.49 13.57 2.57
N ARG A 4 4.75 12.68 3.26
CA ARG A 4 4.84 11.23 3.02
C ARG A 4 4.06 10.79 1.79
N LEU A 5 2.93 11.41 1.50
CA LEU A 5 2.15 11.14 0.27
C LEU A 5 2.86 11.68 -0.96
N GLU A 6 3.50 12.85 -0.86
CA GLU A 6 4.34 13.42 -1.93
C GLU A 6 5.56 12.53 -2.17
N ALA A 7 6.29 12.14 -1.12
CA ALA A 7 7.41 11.21 -1.25
C ALA A 7 6.98 9.84 -1.81
N TYR A 8 5.80 9.34 -1.45
CA TYR A 8 5.23 8.13 -2.05
C TYR A 8 4.98 8.30 -3.55
N ALA A 9 4.37 9.42 -3.97
CA ALA A 9 4.11 9.71 -5.37
C ALA A 9 5.41 9.77 -6.18
N GLU A 10 6.45 10.44 -5.68
CA GLU A 10 7.77 10.51 -6.31
C GLU A 10 8.41 9.11 -6.48
N LEU A 11 8.31 8.24 -5.47
CA LEU A 11 8.78 6.87 -5.57
C LEU A 11 7.97 6.09 -6.62
N LEU A 12 6.65 6.27 -6.65
CA LEU A 12 5.80 5.59 -7.62
C LEU A 12 6.15 5.99 -9.05
N GLU A 13 6.31 7.29 -9.33
CA GLU A 13 6.71 7.80 -10.63
C GLU A 13 8.09 7.26 -11.05
N ARG A 14 9.05 7.25 -10.13
CA ARG A 14 10.42 6.76 -10.39
C ARG A 14 10.46 5.28 -10.76
N TYR A 15 9.63 4.45 -10.11
CA TYR A 15 9.69 2.99 -10.25
C TYR A 15 8.54 2.40 -11.11
N ALA A 16 7.57 3.22 -11.54
CA ALA A 16 6.38 2.75 -12.27
C ALA A 16 6.71 1.90 -13.49
N SER A 17 7.67 2.36 -14.30
CA SER A 17 8.07 1.72 -15.56
C SER A 17 8.93 0.47 -15.32
N SER A 18 9.92 0.53 -14.43
CA SER A 18 10.91 -0.53 -14.21
C SER A 18 10.33 -1.79 -13.54
N ALA A 19 9.27 -1.62 -12.74
CA ALA A 19 8.61 -2.72 -12.02
C ALA A 19 7.19 -3.05 -12.55
N ASN A 20 6.75 -2.43 -13.65
CA ASN A 20 5.39 -2.61 -14.22
C ASN A 20 4.32 -2.47 -13.11
N LEU A 21 4.41 -1.37 -12.35
CA LEU A 21 3.63 -1.14 -11.14
C LEU A 21 2.24 -0.60 -11.47
N VAL A 22 2.20 0.48 -12.25
CA VAL A 22 0.98 1.20 -12.61
C VAL A 22 1.09 1.77 -14.02
N SER A 23 -0.05 2.05 -14.64
CA SER A 23 -0.09 2.75 -15.92
C SER A 23 0.07 4.27 -15.73
N PRO A 24 0.48 5.02 -16.77
CA PRO A 24 0.52 6.49 -16.72
C PRO A 24 -0.82 7.13 -16.33
N LYS A 25 -1.94 6.48 -16.69
CA LYS A 25 -3.28 6.93 -16.29
C LYS A 25 -3.47 6.91 -14.77
N VAL A 26 -3.02 5.85 -14.11
CA VAL A 26 -3.10 5.73 -12.64
C VAL A 26 -2.23 6.79 -11.96
N LEU A 27 -1.06 7.09 -12.50
CA LEU A 27 -0.20 8.18 -12.00
C LEU A 27 -0.92 9.53 -12.08
N ALA A 28 -1.54 9.84 -13.22
CA ALA A 28 -2.31 11.06 -13.41
C ALA A 28 -3.54 11.17 -12.48
N GLU A 29 -4.06 10.04 -12.02
CA GLU A 29 -5.22 9.96 -11.12
C GLU A 29 -4.85 9.72 -9.64
N LEU A 30 -3.56 9.85 -9.25
CA LEU A 30 -3.11 9.62 -7.88
C LEU A 30 -3.92 10.35 -6.79
N PRO A 31 -4.30 11.63 -6.95
CA PRO A 31 -5.15 12.30 -5.96
C PRO A 31 -6.47 11.58 -5.70
N ARG A 32 -7.09 11.00 -6.75
CA ARG A 32 -8.33 10.23 -6.62
C ARG A 32 -8.11 8.93 -5.85
N HIS A 33 -6.97 8.28 -6.06
CA HIS A 33 -6.61 7.07 -5.30
C HIS A 33 -6.35 7.38 -3.82
N PHE A 34 -5.79 8.54 -3.49
CA PHE A 34 -5.61 8.97 -2.11
C PHE A 34 -6.95 9.26 -1.43
N GLU A 35 -7.89 9.90 -2.13
CA GLU A 35 -9.25 10.10 -1.63
C GLU A 35 -9.98 8.77 -1.42
N ALA A 36 -9.81 7.80 -2.31
CA ALA A 36 -10.34 6.45 -2.11
C ALA A 36 -9.77 5.79 -0.82
N ALA A 37 -8.47 5.91 -0.58
CA ALA A 37 -7.84 5.42 0.65
C ALA A 37 -8.42 6.09 1.91
N ARG A 38 -8.68 7.40 1.87
CA ARG A 38 -9.35 8.11 2.96
C ARG A 38 -10.76 7.59 3.21
N ALA A 39 -11.51 7.31 2.15
CA ALA A 39 -12.86 6.75 2.26
C ALA A 39 -12.86 5.36 2.92
N TYR A 40 -11.93 4.48 2.54
CA TYR A 40 -11.74 3.20 3.24
C TYR A 40 -11.37 3.41 4.72
N GLY A 41 -10.44 4.32 4.98
CA GLY A 41 -10.04 4.67 6.34
C GLY A 41 -11.16 5.24 7.20
N ALA A 42 -12.24 5.79 6.64
CA ALA A 42 -13.34 6.34 7.43
C ALA A 42 -14.29 5.26 7.99
N VAL A 43 -14.31 4.07 7.38
CA VAL A 43 -15.23 2.98 7.77
C VAL A 43 -14.54 1.84 8.52
N LEU A 44 -13.22 1.80 8.53
CA LEU A 44 -12.45 0.80 9.24
C LEU A 44 -12.41 1.09 10.75
N PRO A 45 -12.73 0.11 11.62
CA PRO A 45 -12.59 0.28 13.07
C PRO A 45 -11.15 0.62 13.47
N GLU A 46 -10.99 1.13 14.68
CA GLU A 46 -9.67 1.47 15.23
C GLU A 46 -8.84 0.20 15.51
N GLY A 47 -7.54 0.25 15.23
CA GLY A 47 -6.60 -0.79 15.64
C GLY A 47 -6.74 -2.15 14.94
N VAL A 48 -7.55 -2.23 13.87
CA VAL A 48 -7.77 -3.49 13.16
C VAL A 48 -6.61 -3.86 12.25
N HIS A 49 -6.48 -5.15 11.97
CA HIS A 49 -5.58 -5.66 10.95
C HIS A 49 -6.31 -5.74 9.60
N VAL A 50 -5.72 -5.14 8.58
CA VAL A 50 -6.17 -5.16 7.18
C VAL A 50 -5.18 -5.97 6.34
N LEU A 51 -5.69 -6.85 5.49
CA LEU A 51 -4.93 -7.55 4.46
C LEU A 51 -5.29 -6.95 3.11
N ASP A 52 -4.34 -6.36 2.41
CA ASP A 52 -4.53 -5.88 1.04
C ASP A 52 -4.03 -6.96 0.07
N VAL A 53 -4.91 -7.47 -0.78
CA VAL A 53 -4.64 -8.63 -1.65
C VAL A 53 -4.34 -8.19 -3.07
N GLY A 54 -3.15 -8.55 -3.56
CA GLY A 54 -2.68 -8.07 -4.85
C GLY A 54 -2.27 -6.60 -4.79
N SER A 55 -1.56 -6.24 -3.71
CA SER A 55 -1.21 -4.86 -3.36
C SER A 55 -0.55 -4.05 -4.48
N GLY A 56 0.09 -4.69 -5.46
CA GLY A 56 0.57 -4.01 -6.65
C GLY A 56 1.58 -2.92 -6.32
N ALA A 57 1.19 -1.67 -6.56
CA ALA A 57 1.98 -0.48 -6.25
C ALA A 57 1.66 0.14 -4.87
N GLY A 58 0.83 -0.53 -4.06
CA GLY A 58 0.44 -0.08 -2.73
C GLY A 58 -0.77 0.84 -2.73
N LEU A 59 -1.58 0.86 -3.80
CA LEU A 59 -2.84 1.62 -3.82
C LEU A 59 -4.00 0.64 -3.56
N PRO A 60 -4.90 0.92 -2.58
CA PRO A 60 -4.95 2.09 -1.69
C PRO A 60 -4.17 1.93 -0.36
N ALA A 61 -3.54 0.79 -0.10
CA ALA A 61 -3.03 0.42 1.23
C ALA A 61 -1.91 1.32 1.79
N VAL A 62 -0.95 1.78 0.98
CA VAL A 62 0.12 2.68 1.43
C VAL A 62 -0.41 4.05 1.83
N PRO A 63 -1.24 4.74 1.00
CA PRO A 63 -1.92 5.96 1.44
C PRO A 63 -2.77 5.75 2.70
N LEU A 64 -3.46 4.61 2.82
CA LEU A 64 -4.22 4.26 4.01
C LEU A 64 -3.31 4.12 5.24
N ALA A 65 -2.20 3.41 5.14
CA ALA A 65 -1.24 3.24 6.23
C ALA A 65 -0.63 4.57 6.70
N ILE A 66 -0.40 5.51 5.79
CA ILE A 66 0.06 6.87 6.12
C ILE A 66 -1.01 7.64 6.89
N ALA A 67 -2.27 7.53 6.48
CA ALA A 67 -3.40 8.26 7.07
C ALA A 67 -3.91 7.65 8.39
N ARG A 68 -3.77 6.34 8.56
CA ARG A 68 -4.27 5.55 9.70
C ARG A 68 -3.13 4.73 10.32
N PRO A 69 -2.22 5.38 11.07
CA PRO A 69 -1.08 4.70 11.71
C PRO A 69 -1.51 3.72 12.81
N ASP A 70 -2.77 3.78 13.26
CA ASP A 70 -3.35 2.83 14.21
C ASP A 70 -3.67 1.46 13.57
N LEU A 71 -3.87 1.40 12.26
CA LEU A 71 -4.14 0.15 11.55
C LEU A 71 -2.86 -0.64 11.37
N SER A 72 -2.95 -1.96 11.49
CA SER A 72 -1.91 -2.88 11.02
C SER A 72 -2.25 -3.33 9.61
N LEU A 73 -1.32 -3.23 8.66
CA LEU A 73 -1.56 -3.63 7.28
C LEU A 73 -0.60 -4.74 6.86
N THR A 74 -1.13 -5.79 6.23
CA THR A 74 -0.35 -6.75 5.45
C THR A 74 -0.62 -6.50 3.97
N LEU A 75 0.42 -6.27 3.18
CA LEU A 75 0.33 -6.09 1.74
C LEU A 75 0.78 -7.37 1.06
N ALA A 76 -0.18 -8.16 0.56
CA ALA A 76 0.08 -9.44 -0.09
C ALA A 76 0.27 -9.23 -1.61
N GLU A 77 1.46 -9.55 -2.11
CA GLU A 77 1.79 -9.44 -3.53
C GLU A 77 2.67 -10.60 -3.98
N ARG A 78 2.24 -11.31 -5.01
CA ARG A 78 2.93 -12.51 -5.53
C ARG A 78 4.11 -12.21 -6.44
N ARG A 79 4.16 -11.00 -7.04
CA ARG A 79 5.20 -10.60 -7.99
C ARG A 79 6.37 -10.00 -7.22
N ALA A 80 7.49 -10.72 -7.18
CA ALA A 80 8.68 -10.31 -6.43
C ALA A 80 9.15 -8.87 -6.68
N LYS A 81 9.10 -8.38 -7.94
CA LYS A 81 9.47 -6.98 -8.25
C LYS A 81 8.53 -5.95 -7.60
N ARG A 82 7.24 -6.27 -7.48
CA ARG A 82 6.24 -5.40 -6.87
C ARG A 82 6.33 -5.46 -5.35
N ALA A 83 6.50 -6.65 -4.78
CA ALA A 83 6.78 -6.81 -3.35
C ALA A 83 8.05 -6.04 -2.93
N ALA A 84 9.14 -6.14 -3.70
CA ALA A 84 10.37 -5.39 -3.44
C ALA A 84 10.17 -3.86 -3.52
N PHE A 85 9.30 -3.38 -4.42
CA PHE A 85 8.91 -1.98 -4.45
C PHE A 85 8.14 -1.58 -3.19
N LEU A 86 7.22 -2.41 -2.72
CA LEU A 86 6.48 -2.17 -1.47
C LEU A 86 7.44 -2.14 -0.27
N ASP A 87 8.40 -3.06 -0.18
CA ASP A 87 9.44 -3.06 0.87
C ASP A 87 10.27 -1.77 0.84
N LEU A 88 10.65 -1.31 -0.36
CA LEU A 88 11.36 -0.05 -0.53
C LEU A 88 10.53 1.14 -0.04
N VAL A 89 9.25 1.20 -0.41
CA VAL A 89 8.33 2.27 -0.02
C VAL A 89 8.13 2.29 1.49
N THR A 90 7.83 1.14 2.11
CA THR A 90 7.59 1.05 3.56
C THR A 90 8.84 1.46 4.34
N ALA A 91 10.02 1.00 3.93
CA ALA A 91 11.28 1.38 4.53
C ALA A 91 11.57 2.89 4.36
N ARG A 92 11.41 3.43 3.16
CA ARG A 92 11.77 4.83 2.85
C ARG A 92 10.85 5.85 3.52
N LEU A 93 9.58 5.50 3.70
CA LEU A 93 8.57 6.33 4.36
C LEU A 93 8.49 6.06 5.88
N GLY A 94 9.20 5.05 6.38
CA GLY A 94 9.24 4.68 7.79
C GLY A 94 7.91 4.13 8.32
N LEU A 95 7.18 3.38 7.49
CA LEU A 95 5.87 2.83 7.85
C LEU A 95 6.02 1.59 8.73
N GLN A 96 5.94 1.78 10.05
CA GLN A 96 6.08 0.69 11.02
C GLN A 96 4.84 -0.20 11.12
N ASN A 97 3.71 0.28 10.63
CA ASN A 97 2.42 -0.40 10.70
C ASN A 97 2.12 -1.23 9.44
N VAL A 98 3.12 -1.46 8.59
CA VAL A 98 2.99 -2.18 7.32
C VAL A 98 3.94 -3.37 7.28
N ARG A 99 3.42 -4.54 6.87
CA ARG A 99 4.19 -5.73 6.53
C ARG A 99 3.94 -6.10 5.08
N VAL A 100 5.00 -6.36 4.32
CA VAL A 100 4.88 -6.91 2.97
C VAL A 100 4.95 -8.44 3.05
N TYR A 101 3.98 -9.11 2.41
CA TYR A 101 3.97 -10.55 2.24
C TYR A 101 4.16 -10.88 0.76
N ASN A 102 5.35 -11.36 0.41
CA ASN A 102 5.63 -11.84 -0.94
C ASN A 102 5.23 -13.32 -1.06
N GLY A 103 4.03 -13.58 -1.56
CA GLY A 103 3.50 -14.94 -1.64
C GLY A 103 2.08 -15.01 -2.19
N ASP A 104 1.57 -16.22 -2.33
CA ASP A 104 0.18 -16.46 -2.68
C ASP A 104 -0.70 -16.25 -1.45
N VAL A 105 -1.70 -15.39 -1.56
CA VAL A 105 -2.67 -15.14 -0.49
C VAL A 105 -3.39 -16.42 -0.04
N GLN A 106 -3.53 -17.42 -0.92
CA GLN A 106 -4.13 -18.71 -0.57
C GLN A 106 -3.31 -19.48 0.48
N GLN A 107 -2.03 -19.15 0.64
CA GLN A 107 -1.12 -19.74 1.63
C GLN A 107 -0.97 -18.85 2.87
N TRP A 108 -1.61 -17.70 2.90
CA TRP A 108 -1.55 -16.78 4.02
C TRP A 108 -2.41 -17.29 5.19
N THR A 109 -1.77 -17.48 6.36
CA THR A 109 -2.39 -18.05 7.56
C THR A 109 -2.57 -17.05 8.70
N GLY A 110 -2.33 -15.77 8.44
CA GLY A 110 -2.50 -14.72 9.45
C GLY A 110 -3.96 -14.52 9.84
N ARG A 111 -4.19 -13.79 10.95
CA ARG A 111 -5.52 -13.28 11.30
C ARG A 111 -5.66 -11.87 10.74
N THR A 112 -6.77 -11.59 10.05
CA THR A 112 -7.12 -10.24 9.57
C THR A 112 -8.57 -9.97 9.90
N ALA A 113 -8.91 -8.70 10.12
CA ALA A 113 -10.29 -8.26 10.30
C ALA A 113 -10.93 -7.85 8.95
N TYR A 114 -10.11 -7.48 7.96
CA TYR A 114 -10.57 -7.00 6.64
C TYR A 114 -9.65 -7.48 5.50
N VAL A 115 -10.24 -7.69 4.33
CA VAL A 115 -9.59 -8.07 3.06
C VAL A 115 -10.05 -7.11 1.97
#